data_AF-A0A7W9B9M4-F1
#
_entry.id   AF-A0A7W9B9M4-F1
#
_cell.length_a   1.000
_cell.length_b   1.000
_cell.length_c   1.000
_cell.angle_alpha   90.00
_cell.angle_beta   90.00
_cell.angle_gamma   90.00
#
_symmetry.space_group_name_H-M   'P 1'
#
loop_
_entity.id
_entity.type
_entity.pdbx_description
1 polymer ?
#
loop_
_entity_poly.entity_id
_entity_poly.type
_entity_poly.pdbx_seq_one_letter_code
_entity_poly.pdbx_strand_id
1 'polypeptide(L)' 'MAATSTSEHYREQAERCEADAAASDLMEVRDRNLRSAAAWHAMASRQQKSEAARAEKDRIAEALRAQCLA' A
#
# COMPACT_ATOMS: atom_id res chain seq x y z
N MET A 1 -11.24 6.66 14.27
CA MET A 1 -10.20 6.75 13.22
C MET A 1 -10.24 5.43 12.48
N ALA A 2 -10.54 5.44 11.18
CA ALA A 2 -10.40 4.22 10.39
C ALA A 2 -8.93 3.79 10.45
N ALA A 3 -8.65 2.52 10.72
CA ALA A 3 -7.29 2.01 10.67
C ALA A 3 -6.83 2.11 9.21
N THR A 4 -5.82 2.94 8.93
CA THR A 4 -5.15 3.00 7.63
C THR A 4 -4.69 1.59 7.25
N SER A 5 -5.04 1.14 6.05
CA SER A 5 -4.60 -0.17 5.55
C SER A 5 -3.07 -0.19 5.41
N THR A 6 -2.46 -1.37 5.48
CA THR A 6 -1.00 -1.47 5.38
C THR A 6 -0.51 -0.97 4.01
N SER A 7 -1.30 -1.17 2.95
CA SER A 7 -0.97 -0.63 1.62
C SER A 7 -1.02 0.89 1.54
N GLU A 8 -1.97 1.54 2.23
CA GLU A 8 -2.04 3.00 2.34
C GLU A 8 -0.86 3.56 3.12
N HIS A 9 -0.49 2.95 4.25
CA HIS A 9 0.70 3.37 5.00
C HIS A 9 1.97 3.35 4.13
N TYR A 10 2.15 2.31 3.31
CA TYR A 10 3.28 2.25 2.38
C TYR A 10 3.23 3.32 1.30
N ARG A 11 2.03 3.74 0.84
CA ARG A 11 1.90 4.86 -0.10
C ARG A 11 2.28 6.18 0.53
N GLU A 12 1.79 6.46 1.75
CA GLU A 12 2.15 7.66 2.50
C GLU A 12 3.67 7.79 2.68
N GLN A 13 4.35 6.66 2.95
CA GLN A 13 5.81 6.64 3.07
C GLN A 13 6.52 6.87 1.72
N ALA A 14 5.96 6.37 0.61
CA ALA A 14 6.48 6.64 -0.71
C ALA A 14 6.36 8.13 -1.06
N GLU A 15 5.18 8.72 -0.85
CA GLU A 15 4.89 10.14 -1.07
C GLU A 15 5.81 11.04 -0.23
N ARG A 16 6.06 10.66 1.03
CA ARG A 16 7.02 11.37 1.88
C ARG A 16 8.43 11.34 1.30
N CYS A 17 8.91 10.18 0.85
CA CYS A 17 10.22 10.08 0.20
C CYS A 17 10.28 10.90 -1.10
N GLU A 18 9.21 10.95 -1.90
CA GLU A 18 9.15 11.79 -3.10
C GLU A 18 9.20 13.28 -2.76
N ALA A 19 8.48 13.71 -1.73
CA ALA A 19 8.53 15.09 -1.24
C ALA A 19 9.94 15.46 -0.75
N ASP A 20 10.58 14.58 0.02
CA ASP A 20 11.96 14.78 0.49
C ASP A 20 12.97 14.80 -0.68
N ALA A 21 12.74 14.04 -1.74
CA ALA A 21 13.55 14.08 -2.97
C ALA A 21 13.39 15.42 -3.71
N ALA A 22 12.15 15.90 -3.83
CA ALA A 22 11.83 17.16 -4.51
C ALA A 22 12.38 18.38 -3.75
N ALA A 23 12.40 18.33 -2.42
CA ALA A 23 12.94 19.39 -1.57
C ALA A 23 14.48 19.41 -1.49
N SER A 24 15.17 18.40 -2.03
CA SER A 24 16.62 18.28 -1.92
C SER A 24 17.37 18.88 -3.11
N ASP A 25 18.36 19.73 -2.82
CA ASP A 25 19.30 20.27 -3.81
C ASP A 25 20.49 19.35 -4.09
N LEU A 26 20.71 18.33 -3.26
CA LEU A 26 21.82 17.38 -3.40
C LEU A 26 21.37 16.16 -4.20
N MET A 27 22.04 15.91 -5.33
CA MET A 27 21.72 14.80 -6.24
C MET A 27 21.71 13.43 -5.54
N GLU A 28 22.71 13.15 -4.71
CA GLU A 28 22.83 11.89 -3.97
C GLU A 28 21.67 11.66 -2.99
N VAL A 29 21.20 12.73 -2.35
CA VAL A 29 20.07 12.67 -1.42
C VAL A 29 18.77 12.45 -2.19
N ARG A 30 18.61 13.15 -3.32
CA ARG A 30 17.47 12.95 -4.23
C ARG A 30 17.40 11.51 -4.75
N ASP A 31 18.50 10.96 -5.27
CA ASP A 31 18.53 9.58 -5.78
C ASP A 31 18.18 8.57 -4.69
N ARG A 32 18.78 8.70 -3.50
CA ARG A 32 18.47 7.83 -2.36
C ARG A 32 16.98 7.86 -2.02
N ASN A 33 16.39 9.05 -1.94
CA ASN A 33 14.98 9.20 -1.61
C ASN A 33 14.07 8.62 -2.70
N LEU A 34 14.39 8.81 -3.98
CA LEU A 34 13.65 8.20 -5.10
C LEU A 34 13.72 6.67 -5.07
N ARG A 35 14.89 6.09 -4.75
CA ARG A 35 15.03 4.64 -4.57
C ARG A 35 14.20 4.12 -3.39
N SER A 36 14.14 4.86 -2.29
CA SER A 36 13.28 4.54 -1.16
C SER A 36 11.80 4.61 -1.55
N ALA A 37 11.37 5.66 -2.25
CA ALA A 37 10.00 5.78 -2.76
C ALA A 37 9.61 4.59 -3.65
N ALA A 38 10.49 4.19 -4.58
CA ALA A 38 10.26 3.03 -5.45
C ALA A 38 10.09 1.73 -4.64
N ALA A 39 10.88 1.53 -3.58
CA ALA A 39 10.75 0.37 -2.71
C ALA A 39 9.40 0.38 -1.94
N TRP A 40 8.99 1.53 -1.42
CA TRP A 40 7.69 1.70 -0.75
C TRP A 40 6.52 1.44 -1.70
N HIS A 41 6.55 1.97 -2.93
CA HIS A 41 5.54 1.69 -3.95
C HIS A 41 5.43 0.21 -4.31
N ALA A 42 6.58 -0.48 -4.42
CA ALA A 42 6.59 -1.91 -4.68
C ALA A 42 5.94 -2.70 -3.53
N MET A 43 6.18 -2.32 -2.28
CA MET A 43 5.54 -2.93 -1.12
C MET A 43 4.05 -2.61 -1.04
N ALA A 44 3.65 -1.35 -1.28
CA ALA A 44 2.25 -0.94 -1.35
C ALA A 44 1.47 -1.77 -2.38
N SER A 45 2.05 -1.93 -3.57
CA SER A 45 1.45 -2.71 -4.66
C SER A 45 1.27 -4.19 -4.30
N ARG A 46 2.26 -4.80 -3.64
CA ARG A 46 2.17 -6.20 -3.18
C ARG A 46 1.11 -6.34 -2.09
N GLN A 47 1.09 -5.41 -1.14
CA GLN A 47 0.19 -5.42 -0.01
C GLN A 47 -1.27 -5.21 -0.46
N GLN A 48 -1.52 -4.27 -1.36
CA GLN A 48 -2.83 -4.03 -1.93
C GLN A 48 -3.40 -5.28 -2.61
N LYS A 49 -2.57 -6.01 -3.38
CA LYS A 49 -2.98 -7.28 -3.99
C LYS A 49 -3.36 -8.33 -2.95
N SER A 50 -2.60 -8.42 -1.86
CA SER A 50 -2.89 -9.36 -0.76
C SER A 50 -4.20 -9.01 -0.05
N GLU A 51 -4.41 -7.73 0.26
CA GLU A 51 -5.62 -7.22 0.89
C GLU A 51 -6.85 -7.45 0.01
N ALA A 52 -6.75 -7.16 -1.29
CA ALA A 52 -7.83 -7.41 -2.25
C ALA A 52 -8.17 -8.90 -2.35
N ALA A 53 -7.16 -9.79 -2.39
CA ALA A 53 -7.39 -11.23 -2.43
C ALA A 53 -8.06 -11.76 -1.15
N ARG A 54 -7.69 -11.21 0.02
CA ARG A 54 -8.37 -11.55 1.30
C ARG A 54 -9.82 -11.08 1.29
N ALA A 55 -10.07 -9.83 0.90
CA ALA A 55 -11.41 -9.29 0.82
C ALA A 55 -12.32 -10.06 -0.17
N GLU A 56 -11.78 -10.54 -1.30
CA GLU A 56 -12.52 -11.40 -2.22
C GLU A 56 -12.89 -12.74 -1.56
N LYS A 57 -11.93 -13.40 -0.90
CA LYS A 57 -12.19 -14.66 -0.20
C LYS A 57 -13.25 -14.51 0.89
N ASP A 58 -13.19 -13.42 1.65
CA ASP A 58 -14.16 -13.14 2.71
C ASP A 58 -15.56 -12.90 2.12
N ARG A 59 -15.67 -12.15 1.01
CA ARG A 59 -16.93 -11.97 0.28
C ARG A 59 -17.53 -13.29 -0.21
N ILE A 60 -16.72 -14.17 -0.80
CA ILE A 60 -17.16 -15.49 -1.27
C ILE A 60 -17.64 -16.34 -0.08
N ALA A 61 -16.88 -16.37 1.01
CA ALA A 61 -17.24 -17.13 2.21
C ALA A 61 -18.55 -16.63 2.82
N GLU A 62 -18.74 -15.32 2.88
CA GLU A 62 -19.98 -14.71 3.38
C GLU A 62 -21.18 -15.04 2.48
N ALA A 63 -21.01 -14.96 1.16
CA ALA A 63 -22.05 -15.34 0.21
C ALA A 63 -22.43 -16.81 0.31
N LEU A 64 -21.46 -17.71 0.53
CA LEU A 64 -21.71 -19.13 0.79
C LEU A 64 -22.46 -19.35 2.10
N ARG A 65 -22.05 -18.67 3.19
CA ARG A 65 -22.76 -18.74 4.47
C ARG A 65 -24.21 -18.27 4.34
N ALA A 66 -24.43 -17.15 3.65
CA ALA A 66 -25.77 -16.63 3.41
C ALA A 66 -26.64 -17.61 2.60
N GLN A 67 -26.07 -18.28 1.60
CA GLN A 67 -26.77 -19.32 0.82
C GLN A 67 -27.11 -20.57 1.64
N CYS A 68 -26.23 -21.00 2.56
CA CYS A 68 -26.48 -22.16 3.42
C CYS A 68 -27.46 -21.89 4.58
N LEU A 69 -27.64 -20.62 4.95
CA LEU A 69 -28.55 -20.18 6.02
C LEU A 69 -29.91 -19.71 5.48
N ALA A 70 -30.10 -19.67 4.16
CA ALA A 70 -31.36 -19.37 3.47
C ALA A 70 -32.13 -20.65 3.15
#